data_AF-A0A428YV75-F1
#
_entry.id   AF-A0A428YV75-F1
#
_cell.length_a   1.000
_cell.length_b   1.000
_cell.length_c   1.000
_cell.angle_alpha   90.00
_cell.angle_beta   90.00
_cell.angle_gamma   90.00
#
_symmetry.space_group_name_H-M   'P 1'
#
loop_
_entity.id
_entity.type
_entity.pdbx_description
1 polymer ?
#
loop_
_entity_poly.entity_id
_entity_poly.type
_entity_poly.pdbx_seq_one_letter_code
_entity_poly.pdbx_strand_id
1 'polypeptide(L)'
;MIGRIARAVRPRLLCAGVVTGALVASTLAATPAQAEPVKPGHLTAQVEKLDKHGGEVTGIGWKPAPRPAANLPAPQWPAAGTKINSSAVGANRKTAAAAATPSQISATVLDRAALPQRWRAGVVAKVSAQSTGTASFAMNYAKFRHAYGGDWASRLRLWRLPECALTTPDKPGCSAALLPSRNDGATTTVTADLTVSTAPQKQSASGTASAAGSVAAASTLVALAAAPSGPSGDFTATPLSATSSWSAGGSTGSFTWSYPMRTVPSIGGKSPGVSLSYSSSSVDGRSSATNSQPSWVGEGFEYAPGFIERRYVSCSEDKAGDDNNPTSTGDLCWRSNNATLSLAGNSTELVYESGKGWHSRTEDGSKIVRLTGADNGDQDGEHWKVTTTDGTQYFFGRNKLPGETSETNSAWTVPVYGNHAGEPGHATTFSDSRETQAWRWNLDYAIDTHGETTSFWYNKEVNQYAAEATESKNVSYVRGGT
;
A
#
# COMPACT_ATOMS: atom_id res chain seq x y z
N MET A 1 68.87 48.31 71.98
CA MET A 1 69.65 47.24 72.62
C MET A 1 68.77 46.57 73.67
N ILE A 2 68.78 45.23 73.70
CA ILE A 2 68.07 44.33 74.65
C ILE A 2 66.55 44.37 74.44
N GLY A 3 65.86 43.42 73.78
CA GLY A 3 66.11 42.00 73.61
C GLY A 3 65.37 41.21 74.68
N ARG A 4 64.22 40.59 74.35
CA ARG A 4 63.71 39.38 75.03
C ARG A 4 62.48 38.80 74.32
N ILE A 5 62.69 37.61 73.78
CA ILE A 5 61.70 36.63 73.35
C ILE A 5 61.28 35.83 74.60
N ALA A 6 59.98 35.59 74.80
CA ALA A 6 59.51 34.60 75.75
C ALA A 6 58.29 33.84 75.22
N ARG A 7 58.39 32.52 75.39
CA ARG A 7 57.49 31.45 74.97
C ARG A 7 56.15 31.43 75.73
N ALA A 8 55.11 31.13 74.98
CA ALA A 8 53.99 30.20 75.21
C ALA A 8 53.70 29.68 76.63
N VAL A 9 52.45 29.88 77.08
CA VAL A 9 51.65 28.94 77.91
C VAL A 9 50.14 29.10 77.57
N ARG A 10 49.41 27.98 77.43
CA ARG A 10 47.95 27.88 77.17
C ARG A 10 47.11 28.30 78.40
N PRO A 11 45.81 28.66 78.27
CA PRO A 11 44.75 27.66 78.49
C PRO A 11 43.41 27.92 77.74
N ARG A 12 42.47 26.99 77.92
CA ARG A 12 41.11 26.98 77.36
C ARG A 12 40.17 28.01 78.03
N LEU A 13 39.14 28.36 77.25
CA LEU A 13 37.76 28.80 77.58
C LEU A 13 37.40 30.31 77.57
N LEU A 14 36.31 30.55 76.81
CA LEU A 14 35.31 31.64 76.84
C LEU A 14 35.59 32.94 76.07
N CYS A 15 34.85 33.12 74.97
CA CYS A 15 34.19 34.35 74.49
C CYS A 15 33.46 33.98 73.17
N ALA A 16 32.14 33.75 73.16
CA ALA A 16 31.10 34.78 73.04
C ALA A 16 31.19 35.58 71.73
N GLY A 17 30.23 35.32 70.83
CA GLY A 17 29.85 36.24 69.75
C GLY A 17 30.50 35.95 68.38
N VAL A 18 29.65 35.92 67.35
CA VAL A 18 29.98 35.98 65.92
C VAL A 18 30.32 34.65 65.24
N VAL A 19 29.36 33.71 65.14
CA VAL A 19 29.15 32.92 63.90
C VAL A 19 27.66 32.58 63.76
N THR A 20 26.79 33.60 63.78
CA THR A 20 25.40 33.50 63.30
C THR A 20 25.34 33.98 61.84
N GLY A 21 26.28 33.51 61.02
CA GLY A 21 26.48 34.01 59.65
C GLY A 21 27.08 33.00 58.67
N ALA A 22 27.15 31.71 59.01
CA ALA A 22 27.74 30.68 58.14
C ALA A 22 26.85 29.44 57.90
N LEU A 23 25.55 29.51 58.25
CA LEU A 23 24.61 28.39 58.05
C LEU A 23 23.29 28.79 57.35
N VAL A 24 23.23 29.97 56.74
CA VAL A 24 22.14 30.41 55.84
C VAL A 24 22.65 30.78 54.44
N ALA A 25 23.92 30.48 54.14
CA ALA A 25 24.54 30.72 52.82
C ALA A 25 24.67 29.44 51.96
N SER A 26 23.98 28.36 52.32
CA SER A 26 24.01 27.06 51.62
C SER A 26 22.66 26.62 51.04
N THR A 27 21.68 27.53 50.96
CA THR A 27 20.37 27.28 50.31
C THR A 27 20.02 28.26 49.18
N LEU A 28 20.99 29.02 48.69
CA LEU A 28 20.84 29.69 47.39
C LEU A 28 21.05 28.65 46.30
N ALA A 29 19.96 27.96 45.96
CA ALA A 29 19.84 27.28 44.68
C ALA A 29 20.24 28.27 43.59
N ALA A 30 21.36 28.00 42.92
CA ALA A 30 21.64 28.62 41.65
C ALA A 30 20.46 28.29 40.74
N THR A 31 19.61 29.28 40.46
CA THR A 31 18.69 29.18 39.34
C THR A 31 19.57 28.92 38.12
N PRO A 32 19.38 27.81 37.38
CA PRO A 32 20.06 27.66 36.11
C PRO A 32 19.67 28.89 35.29
N ALA A 33 20.68 29.61 34.79
CA ALA A 33 20.46 30.68 33.84
C ALA A 33 19.63 30.11 32.70
N GLN A 34 18.33 30.44 32.68
CA GLN A 34 17.52 30.19 31.50
C GLN A 34 18.13 31.08 30.44
N ALA A 35 18.82 30.46 29.48
CA ALA A 35 19.17 31.10 28.25
C ALA A 35 17.89 31.76 27.72
N GLU A 36 17.96 33.08 27.52
CA GLU A 36 16.90 33.83 26.89
C GLU A 36 16.52 33.08 25.60
N PRO A 37 15.23 32.76 25.38
CA PRO A 37 14.85 32.05 24.17
C PRO A 37 15.31 32.92 23.01
N VAL A 38 16.31 32.43 22.28
CA VAL A 38 16.72 33.02 21.01
C VAL A 38 15.45 33.07 20.21
N LYS A 39 14.88 34.27 20.04
CA LYS A 39 13.79 34.49 19.09
C LYS A 39 14.36 33.94 17.79
N PRO A 40 13.82 32.85 17.23
CA PRO A 40 14.26 32.44 15.92
C PRO A 40 13.99 33.66 15.05
N GLY A 41 15.05 34.25 14.50
CA GLY A 41 14.84 35.21 13.42
C GLY A 41 13.95 34.46 12.44
N HIS A 42 12.74 34.97 12.23
CA HIS A 42 11.91 34.45 11.16
C HIS A 42 12.81 34.53 9.94
N LEU A 43 13.30 33.38 9.46
CA LEU A 43 13.95 33.30 8.17
C LEU A 43 12.93 33.96 7.25
N THR A 44 13.30 35.12 6.70
CA THR A 44 12.49 35.80 5.71
C THR A 44 12.11 34.71 4.74
N ALA A 45 10.81 34.39 4.67
CA ALA A 45 10.36 33.30 3.84
C ALA A 45 11.08 33.48 2.50
N GLN A 46 11.91 32.51 2.11
CA GLN A 46 12.37 32.44 0.74
C GLN A 46 11.09 32.14 -0.03
N VAL A 47 10.35 33.21 -0.33
CA VAL A 47 9.37 33.23 -1.40
C VAL A 47 10.24 33.13 -2.63
N GLU A 48 10.63 31.88 -2.93
CA GLU A 48 11.17 31.56 -4.22
C GLU A 48 10.08 32.00 -5.19
N LYS A 49 10.44 32.93 -6.09
CA LYS A 49 9.57 33.27 -7.19
C LYS A 49 9.41 31.98 -7.98
N LEU A 50 8.24 31.35 -7.85
CA LEU A 50 7.81 30.31 -8.78
C LEU A 50 7.92 30.90 -10.19
N ASP A 51 8.81 30.32 -10.98
CA ASP A 51 8.91 30.65 -12.39
C ASP A 51 7.60 30.25 -13.08
N LYS A 52 7.05 31.16 -13.87
CA LYS A 52 5.75 31.00 -14.55
C LYS A 52 5.86 30.14 -15.82
N HIS A 53 6.85 29.27 -15.91
CA HIS A 53 7.07 28.45 -17.09
C HIS A 53 6.26 27.17 -16.98
N GLY A 54 4.98 27.29 -17.34
CA GLY A 54 4.03 26.19 -17.47
C GLY A 54 2.66 26.73 -17.86
N GLY A 55 2.34 26.70 -19.16
CA GLY A 55 0.97 26.89 -19.62
C GLY A 55 0.18 25.57 -19.47
N GLU A 56 -1.14 25.67 -19.27
CA GLU A 56 -2.03 24.49 -19.30
C GLU A 56 -1.85 23.73 -20.61
N VAL A 57 -1.59 22.43 -20.51
CA VAL A 57 -1.51 21.54 -21.67
C VAL A 57 -2.90 21.41 -22.29
N THR A 58 -3.10 22.05 -23.44
CA THR A 58 -4.32 21.88 -24.24
C THR A 58 -4.07 20.81 -25.30
N GLY A 59 -4.31 19.56 -24.92
CA GLY A 59 -4.23 18.40 -25.82
C GLY A 59 -5.46 17.50 -25.63
N ILE A 60 -6.12 17.13 -26.73
CA ILE A 60 -7.23 16.18 -26.69
C ILE A 60 -6.63 14.77 -26.54
N GLY A 61 -6.79 14.18 -25.36
CA GLY A 61 -6.30 12.83 -25.07
C GLY A 61 -6.88 11.76 -26.00
N TRP A 62 -6.06 10.76 -26.32
CA TRP A 62 -6.46 9.63 -27.15
C TRP A 62 -7.61 8.87 -26.50
N LYS A 63 -8.69 8.63 -27.26
CA LYS A 63 -9.87 7.90 -26.79
C LYS A 63 -9.58 6.39 -26.86
N PRO A 64 -9.46 5.68 -25.73
CA PRO A 64 -9.29 4.23 -25.75
C PRO A 64 -10.56 3.56 -26.29
N ALA A 65 -10.39 2.55 -27.14
CA ALA A 65 -11.49 1.69 -27.57
C ALA A 65 -11.87 0.76 -26.41
N PRO A 66 -13.10 0.85 -25.85
CA PRO A 66 -13.52 -0.02 -24.77
C PRO A 66 -13.57 -1.48 -25.23
N ARG A 67 -12.98 -2.38 -24.45
CA ARG A 67 -13.17 -3.82 -24.66
C ARG A 67 -14.65 -4.15 -24.43
N PRO A 68 -15.29 -4.98 -25.28
CA PRO A 68 -16.68 -5.36 -25.05
C PRO A 68 -16.79 -6.07 -23.70
N ALA A 69 -17.60 -5.53 -22.80
CA ALA A 69 -18.04 -6.28 -21.63
C ALA A 69 -18.71 -7.57 -22.12
N ALA A 70 -18.51 -8.68 -21.42
CA ALA A 70 -19.27 -9.89 -21.70
C ALA A 70 -20.77 -9.53 -21.67
N ASN A 71 -21.50 -9.83 -22.75
CA ASN A 71 -22.94 -9.59 -22.85
C ASN A 71 -23.66 -10.56 -21.92
N LEU A 72 -23.72 -10.21 -20.62
CA LEU A 72 -24.49 -10.94 -19.63
C LEU A 72 -25.97 -10.55 -19.74
N PRO A 73 -26.90 -11.50 -19.57
CA PRO A 73 -28.31 -11.19 -19.55
C PRO A 73 -28.63 -10.23 -18.40
N ALA A 74 -29.50 -9.25 -18.65
CA ALA A 74 -29.98 -8.36 -17.62
C ALA A 74 -30.65 -9.17 -16.48
N PRO A 75 -30.40 -8.83 -15.21
CA PRO A 75 -30.96 -9.59 -14.08
C PRO A 75 -32.48 -9.44 -14.03
N GLN A 76 -33.18 -10.57 -13.99
CA GLN A 76 -34.63 -10.60 -13.80
C GLN A 76 -34.96 -10.90 -12.33
N TRP A 77 -35.42 -9.88 -11.63
CA TRP A 77 -35.81 -9.97 -10.22
C TRP A 77 -37.24 -10.51 -10.07
N PRO A 78 -37.55 -11.25 -9.00
CA PRO A 78 -38.92 -11.69 -8.72
C PRO A 78 -39.84 -10.48 -8.45
N ALA A 79 -41.06 -10.52 -9.00
CA ALA A 79 -42.05 -9.48 -8.77
C ALA A 79 -42.61 -9.54 -7.33
N ALA A 80 -43.13 -8.40 -6.84
CA ALA A 80 -43.84 -8.36 -5.56
C ALA A 80 -44.99 -9.39 -5.55
N GLY A 81 -45.17 -10.08 -4.42
CA GLY A 81 -46.18 -11.13 -4.27
C GLY A 81 -45.76 -12.51 -4.82
N THR A 82 -44.60 -12.64 -5.49
CA THR A 82 -44.07 -13.95 -5.92
C THR A 82 -43.94 -14.87 -4.70
N LYS A 83 -44.48 -16.09 -4.79
CA LYS A 83 -44.37 -17.10 -3.73
C LYS A 83 -42.98 -17.73 -3.74
N ILE A 84 -42.42 -17.91 -2.55
CA ILE A 84 -41.15 -18.60 -2.34
C ILE A 84 -41.42 -20.01 -1.85
N ASN A 85 -40.61 -20.97 -2.30
CA ASN A 85 -40.67 -22.34 -1.86
C ASN A 85 -40.42 -22.40 -0.34
N SER A 86 -41.44 -22.84 0.38
CA SER A 86 -41.41 -23.02 1.83
C SER A 86 -42.08 -24.34 2.18
N SER A 87 -41.48 -25.07 3.14
CA SER A 87 -41.98 -26.37 3.58
C SER A 87 -41.74 -26.55 5.06
N ALA A 88 -42.64 -27.24 5.75
CA ALA A 88 -42.45 -27.55 7.16
C ALA A 88 -41.31 -28.57 7.31
N VAL A 89 -40.40 -28.35 8.27
CA VAL A 89 -39.35 -29.32 8.57
C VAL A 89 -39.91 -30.36 9.52
N GLY A 90 -40.23 -31.55 9.00
CA GLY A 90 -40.62 -32.69 9.84
C GLY A 90 -39.45 -33.18 10.68
N ALA A 91 -39.72 -33.68 11.90
CA ALA A 91 -38.73 -34.25 12.81
C ALA A 91 -38.13 -35.55 12.24
N ASN A 92 -37.18 -35.44 11.30
CA ASN A 92 -36.44 -36.58 10.75
C ASN A 92 -34.91 -36.43 10.85
N ARG A 93 -34.42 -35.53 11.70
CA ARG A 93 -33.02 -35.51 12.15
C ARG A 93 -32.97 -36.08 13.57
N LYS A 94 -32.19 -37.14 13.77
CA LYS A 94 -32.07 -37.97 15.00
C LYS A 94 -31.63 -37.24 16.29
N THR A 95 -31.68 -35.91 16.38
CA THR A 95 -31.11 -35.15 17.51
C THR A 95 -31.84 -33.86 17.90
N ALA A 96 -33.14 -33.71 17.61
CA ALA A 96 -33.90 -32.57 18.16
C ALA A 96 -35.25 -33.03 18.71
N ALA A 97 -35.55 -32.64 19.96
CA ALA A 97 -36.89 -32.71 20.54
C ALA A 97 -37.92 -32.19 19.52
N ALA A 98 -39.04 -32.90 19.38
CA ALA A 98 -40.05 -32.67 18.35
C ALA A 98 -40.39 -31.19 18.18
N ALA A 99 -39.77 -30.54 17.19
CA ALA A 99 -40.10 -29.17 16.83
C ALA A 99 -41.51 -29.17 16.25
N ALA A 100 -42.40 -28.33 16.80
CA ALA A 100 -43.75 -28.17 16.29
C ALA A 100 -43.72 -27.91 14.77
N THR A 101 -44.58 -28.60 14.02
CA THR A 101 -44.71 -28.44 12.57
C THR A 101 -45.66 -27.27 12.30
N PRO A 102 -45.20 -26.18 11.66
CA PRO A 102 -46.04 -25.02 11.40
C PRO A 102 -47.11 -25.33 10.35
N SER A 103 -48.36 -24.91 10.57
CA SER A 103 -49.46 -25.02 9.60
C SER A 103 -49.57 -23.75 8.76
N GLN A 104 -49.95 -23.92 7.48
CA GLN A 104 -50.17 -22.84 6.49
C GLN A 104 -49.03 -21.80 6.41
N ILE A 105 -47.81 -22.27 6.09
CA ILE A 105 -46.68 -21.37 5.81
C ILE A 105 -46.90 -20.69 4.46
N SER A 106 -46.75 -19.36 4.41
CA SER A 106 -46.69 -18.58 3.19
C SER A 106 -45.48 -17.65 3.24
N ALA A 107 -44.71 -17.61 2.14
CA ALA A 107 -43.60 -16.70 1.95
C ALA A 107 -43.79 -15.92 0.64
N THR A 108 -43.93 -14.61 0.72
CA THR A 108 -44.20 -13.74 -0.44
C THR A 108 -43.17 -12.62 -0.56
N VAL A 109 -42.60 -12.45 -1.75
CA VAL A 109 -41.62 -11.40 -2.06
C VAL A 109 -42.22 -10.01 -1.87
N LEU A 110 -41.49 -9.13 -1.19
CA LEU A 110 -41.82 -7.70 -1.08
C LEU A 110 -41.38 -6.94 -2.33
N ASP A 111 -41.99 -5.79 -2.57
CA ASP A 111 -41.58 -4.90 -3.66
C ASP A 111 -40.15 -4.39 -3.45
N ARG A 112 -39.27 -4.76 -4.37
CA ARG A 112 -37.85 -4.39 -4.37
C ARG A 112 -37.65 -2.87 -4.44
N ALA A 113 -38.52 -2.13 -5.12
CA ALA A 113 -38.41 -0.68 -5.22
C ALA A 113 -38.71 0.02 -3.88
N ALA A 114 -39.61 -0.56 -3.08
CA ALA A 114 -39.99 -0.07 -1.76
C ALA A 114 -38.96 -0.41 -0.66
N LEU A 115 -37.98 -1.29 -0.93
CA LEU A 115 -36.94 -1.63 0.04
C LEU A 115 -35.88 -0.52 0.16
N PRO A 116 -35.24 -0.36 1.35
CA PRO A 116 -34.02 0.45 1.49
C PRO A 116 -32.92 -0.02 0.55
N GLN A 117 -32.05 0.91 0.11
CA GLN A 117 -30.97 0.59 -0.85
C GLN A 117 -30.14 -0.63 -0.45
N ARG A 118 -29.81 -0.79 0.83
CA ARG A 118 -29.03 -1.93 1.35
C ARG A 118 -29.65 -3.30 1.10
N TRP A 119 -30.97 -3.38 0.91
CA TRP A 119 -31.71 -4.61 0.66
C TRP A 119 -32.10 -4.81 -0.81
N ARG A 120 -31.81 -3.83 -1.69
CA ARG A 120 -32.09 -3.92 -3.13
C ARG A 120 -31.10 -4.82 -3.87
N ALA A 121 -29.93 -5.09 -3.30
CA ALA A 121 -28.96 -6.05 -3.81
C ALA A 121 -29.28 -7.50 -3.38
N GLY A 122 -30.57 -7.82 -3.34
CA GLY A 122 -31.10 -9.05 -2.77
C GLY A 122 -32.61 -9.16 -2.97
N VAL A 123 -33.22 -10.17 -2.34
CA VAL A 123 -34.67 -10.40 -2.34
C VAL A 123 -35.16 -10.46 -0.91
N VAL A 124 -36.19 -9.70 -0.56
CA VAL A 124 -36.82 -9.77 0.77
C VAL A 124 -38.21 -10.37 0.63
N ALA A 125 -38.57 -11.28 1.53
CA ALA A 125 -39.87 -11.91 1.57
C ALA A 125 -40.48 -11.83 2.97
N LYS A 126 -41.79 -11.65 3.00
CA LYS A 126 -42.62 -11.73 4.19
C LYS A 126 -43.06 -13.16 4.40
N VAL A 127 -42.81 -13.68 5.59
CA VAL A 127 -43.22 -15.02 6.02
C VAL A 127 -44.35 -14.92 7.03
N SER A 128 -45.39 -15.71 6.82
CA SER A 128 -46.50 -15.91 7.76
C SER A 128 -46.77 -17.40 7.97
N ALA A 129 -47.17 -17.77 9.18
CA ALA A 129 -47.63 -19.12 9.54
C ALA A 129 -48.78 -19.02 10.54
N GLN A 130 -49.64 -20.04 10.59
CA GLN A 130 -50.79 -20.10 11.52
C GLN A 130 -50.47 -20.79 12.84
N SER A 131 -49.34 -21.49 12.94
CA SER A 131 -48.81 -22.02 14.18
C SER A 131 -47.30 -21.83 14.24
N THR A 132 -46.78 -21.73 15.46
CA THR A 132 -45.34 -21.67 15.69
C THR A 132 -44.68 -22.99 15.32
N GLY A 133 -43.55 -22.93 14.60
CA GLY A 133 -42.83 -24.11 14.18
C GLY A 133 -41.66 -23.80 13.25
N THR A 134 -40.89 -24.83 12.88
CA THR A 134 -39.73 -24.67 11.99
C THR A 134 -40.09 -24.93 10.54
N ALA A 135 -39.74 -24.00 9.66
CA ALA A 135 -39.96 -24.08 8.21
C ALA A 135 -38.63 -23.93 7.46
N SER A 136 -38.46 -24.69 6.38
CA SER A 136 -37.34 -24.56 5.45
C SER A 136 -37.75 -23.67 4.28
N PHE A 137 -36.90 -22.71 3.95
CA PHE A 137 -37.11 -21.75 2.87
C PHE A 137 -36.04 -21.93 1.81
N ALA A 138 -36.45 -21.96 0.54
CA ALA A 138 -35.56 -22.11 -0.60
C ALA A 138 -35.78 -20.96 -1.60
N MET A 139 -34.72 -20.19 -1.88
CA MET A 139 -34.76 -19.10 -2.85
C MET A 139 -33.85 -19.41 -4.04
N ASN A 140 -34.44 -19.50 -5.23
CA ASN A 140 -33.70 -19.68 -6.48
C ASN A 140 -33.25 -18.30 -7.03
N TYR A 141 -32.00 -18.22 -7.46
CA TYR A 141 -31.39 -16.99 -7.98
C TYR A 141 -30.90 -17.09 -9.42
N ALA A 142 -31.27 -18.15 -10.17
CA ALA A 142 -30.80 -18.39 -11.55
C ALA A 142 -30.96 -17.16 -12.46
N LYS A 143 -32.12 -16.50 -12.35
CA LYS A 143 -32.55 -15.38 -13.19
C LYS A 143 -31.85 -14.05 -12.90
N PHE A 144 -31.20 -13.93 -11.75
CA PHE A 144 -30.49 -12.70 -11.35
C PHE A 144 -29.08 -12.99 -10.82
N ARG A 145 -28.53 -14.19 -11.10
CA ARG A 145 -27.21 -14.63 -10.62
C ARG A 145 -26.06 -13.70 -11.00
N HIS A 146 -26.21 -12.96 -12.10
CA HIS A 146 -25.21 -12.03 -12.64
C HIS A 146 -25.52 -10.57 -12.33
N ALA A 147 -26.43 -10.29 -11.40
CA ALA A 147 -26.84 -8.93 -11.08
C ALA A 147 -25.69 -8.04 -10.56
N TYR A 148 -24.66 -8.66 -9.97
CA TYR A 148 -23.52 -7.98 -9.37
C TYR A 148 -22.23 -8.78 -9.60
N GLY A 149 -21.09 -8.09 -9.68
CA GLY A 149 -19.75 -8.70 -9.79
C GLY A 149 -19.17 -9.17 -8.46
N GLY A 150 -17.88 -9.54 -8.44
CA GLY A 150 -17.17 -9.97 -7.22
C GLY A 150 -17.78 -11.23 -6.58
N ASP A 151 -18.08 -12.22 -7.42
CA ASP A 151 -18.68 -13.51 -7.06
C ASP A 151 -19.90 -13.40 -6.14
N TRP A 152 -20.69 -12.33 -6.28
CA TRP A 152 -21.86 -12.01 -5.45
C TRP A 152 -22.81 -13.20 -5.27
N ALA A 153 -23.09 -13.95 -6.35
CA ALA A 153 -23.96 -15.12 -6.30
C ALA A 153 -23.46 -16.23 -5.36
N SER A 154 -22.15 -16.44 -5.28
CA SER A 154 -21.54 -17.46 -4.41
C SER A 154 -21.70 -17.12 -2.92
N ARG A 155 -21.79 -15.82 -2.62
CA ARG A 155 -21.89 -15.26 -1.27
C ARG A 155 -23.31 -15.15 -0.76
N LEU A 156 -24.32 -15.45 -1.57
CA LEU A 156 -25.72 -15.35 -1.15
C LEU A 156 -26.01 -16.24 0.07
N ARG A 157 -26.67 -15.64 1.05
CA ARG A 157 -27.13 -16.27 2.30
C ARG A 157 -28.54 -15.77 2.63
N LEU A 158 -29.24 -16.52 3.48
CA LEU A 158 -30.53 -16.09 4.01
C LEU A 158 -30.34 -15.41 5.38
N TRP A 159 -31.05 -14.31 5.58
CA TRP A 159 -31.01 -13.48 6.77
C TRP A 159 -32.41 -13.31 7.33
N ARG A 160 -32.57 -13.40 8.64
CA ARG A 160 -33.79 -13.00 9.35
C ARG A 160 -33.74 -11.51 9.64
N LEU A 161 -34.78 -10.79 9.25
CA LEU A 161 -34.92 -9.36 9.47
C LEU A 161 -36.08 -9.08 10.44
N PRO A 162 -35.89 -8.25 11.48
CA PRO A 162 -37.01 -7.60 12.14
C PRO A 162 -37.64 -6.56 11.20
N GLU A 163 -38.93 -6.26 11.35
CA GLU A 163 -39.62 -5.27 10.51
C GLU A 163 -38.92 -3.91 10.53
N CYS A 164 -38.37 -3.52 11.70
CA CYS A 164 -37.63 -2.27 11.84
C CYS A 164 -36.29 -2.23 11.07
N ALA A 165 -35.75 -3.37 10.59
CA ALA A 165 -34.57 -3.40 9.73
C ALA A 165 -34.82 -2.80 8.33
N LEU A 166 -36.09 -2.61 7.96
CA LEU A 166 -36.50 -1.95 6.71
C LEU A 166 -36.60 -0.43 6.84
N THR A 167 -36.57 0.14 8.05
CA THR A 167 -36.76 1.59 8.26
C THR A 167 -35.67 2.21 9.12
N THR A 168 -35.25 1.53 10.20
CA THR A 168 -34.33 2.04 11.21
C THR A 168 -33.30 0.97 11.60
N PRO A 169 -32.47 0.50 10.65
CA PRO A 169 -31.56 -0.63 10.88
C PRO A 169 -30.49 -0.38 11.95
N ASP A 170 -30.15 0.88 12.21
CA ASP A 170 -29.09 1.25 13.15
C ASP A 170 -29.57 1.29 14.61
N LYS A 171 -30.88 1.10 14.84
CA LYS A 171 -31.42 1.03 16.21
C LYS A 171 -31.10 -0.33 16.85
N PRO A 172 -30.79 -0.36 18.16
CA PRO A 172 -30.67 -1.61 18.91
C PRO A 172 -31.90 -2.50 18.71
N GLY A 173 -31.67 -3.77 18.36
CA GLY A 173 -32.75 -4.73 18.07
C GLY A 173 -33.26 -4.74 16.62
N CYS A 174 -32.76 -3.86 15.75
CA CYS A 174 -33.16 -3.78 14.32
C CYS A 174 -32.13 -4.35 13.34
N SER A 175 -31.16 -5.10 13.85
CA SER A 175 -30.12 -5.75 13.04
C SER A 175 -30.62 -7.03 12.35
N ALA A 176 -30.03 -7.31 11.20
CA ALA A 176 -30.24 -8.58 10.49
C ALA A 176 -29.49 -9.72 11.19
N ALA A 177 -30.12 -10.88 11.32
CA ALA A 177 -29.48 -12.08 11.86
C ALA A 177 -29.24 -13.09 10.73
N LEU A 178 -28.00 -13.54 10.55
CA LEU A 178 -27.66 -14.57 9.56
C LEU A 178 -28.34 -15.89 9.93
N LEU A 179 -28.99 -16.53 8.96
CA LEU A 179 -29.49 -17.90 9.12
C LEU A 179 -28.43 -18.89 8.65
N PRO A 180 -28.27 -20.04 9.33
CA PRO A 180 -27.47 -21.15 8.83
C PRO A 180 -28.02 -21.61 7.47
N SER A 181 -27.41 -21.13 6.40
CA SER A 181 -27.90 -21.28 5.04
C SER A 181 -26.93 -22.05 4.17
N ARG A 182 -27.46 -22.90 3.28
CA ARG A 182 -26.68 -23.64 2.28
C ARG A 182 -26.92 -23.02 0.92
N ASN A 183 -25.86 -22.56 0.26
CA ASN A 183 -25.91 -22.08 -1.11
C ASN A 183 -25.43 -23.18 -2.06
N ASP A 184 -26.30 -23.64 -2.94
CA ASP A 184 -26.00 -24.64 -3.96
C ASP A 184 -25.82 -23.99 -5.33
N GLY A 185 -24.57 -23.84 -5.76
CA GLY A 185 -24.22 -23.16 -7.01
C GLY A 185 -24.68 -23.91 -8.27
N ALA A 186 -24.85 -25.23 -8.20
CA ALA A 186 -25.29 -26.04 -9.34
C ALA A 186 -26.79 -25.88 -9.59
N THR A 187 -27.58 -25.85 -8.51
CA THR A 187 -29.04 -25.64 -8.57
C THR A 187 -29.44 -24.18 -8.43
N THR A 188 -28.48 -23.28 -8.23
CA THR A 188 -28.67 -21.83 -8.02
C THR A 188 -29.70 -21.51 -6.93
N THR A 189 -29.64 -22.24 -5.81
CA THR A 189 -30.65 -22.16 -4.75
C THR A 189 -30.00 -22.02 -3.38
N VAL A 190 -30.48 -21.06 -2.59
CA VAL A 190 -30.11 -20.90 -1.18
C VAL A 190 -31.22 -21.42 -0.28
N THR A 191 -30.88 -22.34 0.63
CA THR A 191 -31.82 -22.93 1.59
C THR A 191 -31.46 -22.59 3.03
N ALA A 192 -32.46 -22.36 3.88
CA ALA A 192 -32.27 -22.19 5.33
C ALA A 192 -33.52 -22.59 6.12
N ASP A 193 -33.31 -23.07 7.33
CA ASP A 193 -34.38 -23.38 8.28
C ASP A 193 -34.59 -22.18 9.21
N LEU A 194 -35.85 -21.84 9.48
CA LEU A 194 -36.25 -20.71 10.32
C LEU A 194 -37.46 -21.10 11.17
N THR A 195 -37.38 -20.84 12.48
CA THR A 195 -38.54 -20.90 13.37
C THR A 195 -39.43 -19.70 13.09
N VAL A 196 -40.65 -19.96 12.64
CA VAL A 196 -41.70 -18.97 12.46
C VAL A 196 -42.59 -19.05 13.69
N SER A 197 -42.94 -17.90 14.28
CA SER A 197 -43.87 -17.82 15.40
C SER A 197 -45.14 -17.10 14.97
N THR A 198 -46.28 -17.51 15.53
CA THR A 198 -47.47 -16.65 15.54
C THR A 198 -47.23 -15.50 16.51
N ALA A 199 -47.74 -14.30 16.21
CA ALA A 199 -47.61 -13.12 17.08
C ALA A 199 -47.95 -13.44 18.55
N PRO A 200 -47.34 -12.78 19.55
CA PRO A 200 -47.64 -13.06 20.94
C PRO A 200 -49.10 -12.74 21.25
N GLN A 201 -49.85 -13.73 21.76
CA GLN A 201 -50.96 -13.42 22.67
C GLN A 201 -50.35 -12.72 23.89
N LYS A 202 -50.96 -11.59 24.29
CA LYS A 202 -50.65 -10.86 25.53
C LYS A 202 -50.47 -11.85 26.68
N GLN A 203 -49.25 -12.00 27.20
CA GLN A 203 -49.07 -12.45 28.57
C GLN A 203 -49.46 -11.29 29.48
N SER A 204 -50.58 -11.44 30.17
CA SER A 204 -51.06 -10.54 31.21
C SER A 204 -50.00 -10.38 32.30
N ALA A 205 -49.39 -9.21 32.38
CA ALA A 205 -48.91 -8.65 33.63
C ALA A 205 -49.85 -7.50 34.00
N SER A 206 -50.45 -7.59 35.19
CA SER A 206 -51.35 -6.60 35.77
C SER A 206 -50.71 -5.21 35.87
N GLY A 207 -51.34 -4.18 35.29
CA GLY A 207 -50.95 -2.78 35.50
C GLY A 207 -51.39 -1.82 34.41
N THR A 208 -52.59 -1.26 34.57
CA THR A 208 -53.17 0.00 34.03
C THR A 208 -52.53 0.78 32.86
N ALA A 209 -53.36 0.95 31.82
CA ALA A 209 -53.63 2.15 30.99
C ALA A 209 -52.93 2.39 29.62
N SER A 210 -53.82 2.42 28.61
CA SER A 210 -53.85 3.33 27.43
C SER A 210 -52.91 3.13 26.23
N ALA A 211 -53.46 2.53 25.16
CA ALA A 211 -53.77 3.20 23.89
C ALA A 211 -53.98 2.14 22.79
N ALA A 212 -55.05 2.30 22.01
CA ALA A 212 -55.36 1.45 20.86
C ALA A 212 -54.29 1.65 19.77
N GLY A 213 -53.43 0.65 19.60
CA GLY A 213 -52.58 0.47 18.44
C GLY A 213 -52.72 -0.97 17.97
N SER A 214 -53.24 -1.17 16.77
CA SER A 214 -53.30 -2.47 16.09
C SER A 214 -51.91 -3.11 16.08
N VAL A 215 -51.68 -4.10 16.94
CA VAL A 215 -50.43 -4.86 16.94
C VAL A 215 -50.46 -5.79 15.74
N ALA A 216 -49.85 -5.31 14.65
CA ALA A 216 -49.66 -6.08 13.43
C ALA A 216 -49.01 -7.43 13.79
N ALA A 217 -49.51 -8.50 13.18
CA ALA A 217 -48.93 -9.83 13.30
C ALA A 217 -47.40 -9.72 13.12
N ALA A 218 -46.63 -10.20 14.10
CA ALA A 218 -45.17 -10.19 14.03
C ALA A 218 -44.74 -10.96 12.77
N SER A 219 -44.53 -10.24 11.68
CA SER A 219 -44.25 -10.87 10.40
C SER A 219 -42.76 -11.07 10.31
N THR A 220 -42.35 -12.31 10.11
CA THR A 220 -40.93 -12.62 10.02
C THR A 220 -40.50 -12.30 8.60
N LEU A 221 -39.52 -11.42 8.46
CA LEU A 221 -38.94 -11.10 7.16
C LEU A 221 -37.70 -11.96 6.94
N VAL A 222 -37.57 -12.50 5.73
CA VAL A 222 -36.38 -13.26 5.30
C VAL A 222 -35.78 -12.57 4.09
N ALA A 223 -34.49 -12.30 4.11
CA ALA A 223 -33.76 -11.68 3.02
C ALA A 223 -32.69 -12.60 2.46
N LEU A 224 -32.66 -12.72 1.14
CA LEU A 224 -31.53 -13.24 0.38
C LEU A 224 -30.57 -12.09 0.09
N ALA A 225 -29.40 -12.11 0.70
CA ALA A 225 -28.38 -11.09 0.52
C ALA A 225 -26.98 -11.71 0.60
N ALA A 226 -26.01 -11.09 -0.09
CA ALA A 226 -24.63 -11.54 -0.06
C ALA A 226 -23.99 -11.31 1.32
N ALA A 227 -23.36 -12.35 1.86
CA ALA A 227 -22.47 -12.24 3.00
C ALA A 227 -21.16 -11.53 2.61
N PRO A 228 -20.42 -10.97 3.58
CA PRO A 228 -19.14 -10.34 3.29
C PRO A 228 -18.09 -11.36 2.82
N SER A 229 -18.27 -12.66 3.02
CA SER A 229 -17.36 -13.69 2.50
C SER A 229 -18.10 -14.86 1.87
N GLY A 230 -17.40 -15.63 1.03
CA GLY A 230 -17.86 -16.87 0.42
C GLY A 230 -16.71 -17.72 -0.14
N PRO A 231 -17.01 -18.87 -0.77
CA PRO A 231 -16.00 -19.81 -1.24
C PRO A 231 -15.02 -19.23 -2.26
N SER A 232 -15.42 -18.18 -2.98
CA SER A 232 -14.64 -17.55 -4.05
C SER A 232 -14.02 -16.21 -3.64
N GLY A 233 -14.17 -15.77 -2.39
CA GLY A 233 -13.56 -14.52 -1.92
C GLY A 233 -14.09 -14.01 -0.58
N ASP A 234 -13.26 -13.24 0.12
CA ASP A 234 -13.57 -12.55 1.36
C ASP A 234 -13.53 -11.03 1.14
N PHE A 235 -14.61 -10.36 1.48
CA PHE A 235 -14.83 -8.91 1.40
C PHE A 235 -15.13 -8.33 2.80
N THR A 236 -14.88 -9.09 3.87
CA THR A 236 -14.80 -8.53 5.21
C THR A 236 -13.67 -7.51 5.28
N ALA A 237 -13.79 -6.53 6.18
CA ALA A 237 -12.66 -5.68 6.50
C ALA A 237 -11.52 -6.60 6.99
N THR A 238 -10.41 -6.63 6.26
CA THR A 238 -9.26 -7.49 6.57
C THR A 238 -8.89 -7.32 8.04
N PRO A 239 -8.93 -8.38 8.87
CA PRO A 239 -8.41 -8.27 10.22
C PRO A 239 -6.91 -7.94 10.12
N LEU A 240 -6.55 -6.73 10.52
CA LEU A 240 -5.18 -6.23 10.57
C LEU A 240 -4.35 -7.15 11.46
N SER A 241 -3.62 -8.10 10.86
CA SER A 241 -2.62 -8.88 11.58
C SER A 241 -1.46 -7.96 11.98
N ALA A 242 -1.01 -8.06 13.23
CA ALA A 242 -0.07 -7.16 13.91
C ALA A 242 1.39 -7.18 13.36
N THR A 243 1.61 -7.52 12.10
CA THR A 243 2.96 -7.54 11.49
C THR A 243 3.16 -6.52 10.37
N SER A 244 2.12 -5.78 9.97
CA SER A 244 2.29 -4.64 9.06
C SER A 244 2.34 -3.33 9.85
N SER A 245 3.42 -2.57 9.72
CA SER A 245 3.43 -1.17 10.13
C SER A 245 2.64 -0.37 9.11
N TRP A 246 1.65 0.38 9.60
CA TRP A 246 0.87 1.31 8.81
C TRP A 246 1.19 2.72 9.34
N SER A 247 1.42 3.65 8.43
CA SER A 247 1.47 5.07 8.80
C SER A 247 0.59 5.87 7.85
N ALA A 248 -0.26 6.70 8.45
CA ALA A 248 -1.15 7.62 7.78
C ALA A 248 -0.95 9.01 8.40
N GLY A 249 -0.77 10.04 7.57
CA GLY A 249 -0.81 11.43 8.05
C GLY A 249 0.52 12.04 8.53
N GLY A 250 1.66 11.63 7.99
CA GLY A 250 2.86 12.49 8.01
C GLY A 250 2.64 13.79 7.20
N SER A 251 3.57 14.74 7.26
CA SER A 251 3.48 16.05 6.56
C SER A 251 3.23 15.98 5.04
N THR A 252 3.30 14.78 4.44
CA THR A 252 3.08 14.52 3.01
C THR A 252 1.68 13.97 2.68
N GLY A 253 0.83 13.67 3.67
CA GLY A 253 -0.54 13.18 3.45
C GLY A 253 -0.66 11.78 2.80
N SER A 254 0.45 11.07 2.61
CA SER A 254 0.48 9.75 1.98
C SER A 254 0.08 8.62 2.93
N PHE A 255 -0.56 7.57 2.40
CA PHE A 255 -0.77 6.30 3.10
C PHE A 255 0.39 5.36 2.78
N THR A 256 1.06 4.84 3.80
CA THR A 256 2.18 3.90 3.64
C THR A 256 1.92 2.61 4.42
N TRP A 257 2.29 1.48 3.82
CA TRP A 257 2.18 0.15 4.42
C TRP A 257 3.45 -0.65 4.14
N SER A 258 3.96 -1.36 5.14
CA SER A 258 5.13 -2.23 4.97
C SER A 258 4.85 -3.61 5.56
N TYR A 259 5.23 -4.65 4.83
CA TYR A 259 5.16 -6.03 5.27
C TYR A 259 6.52 -6.71 5.15
N PRO A 260 7.21 -6.96 6.28
CA PRO A 260 8.44 -7.75 6.27
C PRO A 260 8.11 -9.21 5.98
N MET A 261 8.75 -9.78 4.97
CA MET A 261 8.64 -11.19 4.65
C MET A 261 9.55 -12.00 5.57
N ARG A 262 9.05 -13.16 6.02
CA ARG A 262 9.86 -14.10 6.79
C ARG A 262 10.94 -14.68 5.89
N THR A 263 12.20 -14.39 6.20
CA THR A 263 13.35 -15.02 5.57
C THR A 263 13.88 -16.16 6.43
N VAL A 264 14.58 -17.09 5.79
CA VAL A 264 15.26 -18.17 6.51
C VAL A 264 16.36 -17.54 7.35
N PRO A 265 16.44 -17.82 8.66
CA PRO A 265 17.53 -17.32 9.50
C PRO A 265 18.88 -17.76 8.91
N SER A 266 19.84 -16.85 8.82
CA SER A 266 21.19 -17.19 8.38
C SER A 266 21.95 -17.95 9.48
N ILE A 267 22.92 -18.76 9.07
CA ILE A 267 23.77 -19.55 9.98
C ILE A 267 24.73 -18.64 10.79
N GLY A 268 24.99 -17.43 10.29
CA GLY A 268 25.62 -16.28 10.97
C GLY A 268 25.20 -14.97 10.29
N GLY A 269 25.22 -13.84 11.00
CA GLY A 269 24.97 -12.50 10.43
C GLY A 269 23.51 -12.04 10.28
N LYS A 270 23.29 -10.93 9.56
CA LYS A 270 21.96 -10.38 9.27
C LYS A 270 21.29 -11.18 8.15
N SER A 271 20.09 -11.68 8.38
CA SER A 271 19.29 -12.33 7.32
C SER A 271 18.84 -11.29 6.27
N PRO A 272 18.66 -11.66 4.99
CA PRO A 272 18.17 -10.73 3.98
C PRO A 272 16.85 -10.10 4.42
N GLY A 273 16.83 -8.77 4.52
CA GLY A 273 15.63 -8.02 4.82
C GLY A 273 14.81 -7.87 3.54
N VAL A 274 13.76 -8.68 3.40
CA VAL A 274 12.88 -8.63 2.24
C VAL A 274 11.54 -8.09 2.72
N SER A 275 11.18 -6.88 2.31
CA SER A 275 9.90 -6.26 2.69
C SER A 275 9.13 -5.81 1.47
N LEU A 276 7.83 -6.05 1.47
CA LEU A 276 6.91 -5.46 0.52
C LEU A 276 6.46 -4.10 1.08
N SER A 277 6.66 -3.03 0.32
CA SER A 277 6.24 -1.68 0.72
C SER A 277 5.13 -1.18 -0.19
N TYR A 278 4.20 -0.39 0.33
CA TYR A 278 3.14 0.29 -0.41
C TYR A 278 3.14 1.78 -0.07
N SER A 279 2.95 2.63 -1.08
CA SER A 279 2.68 4.06 -0.89
C SER A 279 1.52 4.51 -1.77
N SER A 280 0.52 5.21 -1.20
CA SER A 280 -0.53 5.82 -2.01
C SER A 280 0.00 6.98 -2.85
N SER A 281 1.04 7.70 -2.41
CA SER A 281 1.61 8.79 -3.21
C SER A 281 2.29 8.32 -4.49
N SER A 282 2.75 7.06 -4.55
CA SER A 282 3.31 6.47 -5.78
C SER A 282 2.23 6.08 -6.79
N VAL A 283 0.95 6.08 -6.38
CA VAL A 283 -0.24 5.89 -7.22
C VAL A 283 -0.87 7.24 -7.54
N ASP A 284 -1.08 8.08 -6.51
CA ASP A 284 -1.71 9.40 -6.61
C ASP A 284 -0.84 10.40 -7.39
N GLY A 285 0.49 10.19 -7.41
CA GLY A 285 1.45 10.96 -8.21
C GLY A 285 1.56 10.49 -9.67
N ARG A 286 0.85 9.42 -10.07
CA ARG A 286 0.85 8.94 -11.46
C ARG A 286 -0.11 9.79 -12.26
N SER A 287 0.40 10.41 -13.32
CA SER A 287 -0.41 11.15 -14.27
C SER A 287 -0.29 10.51 -15.65
N SER A 288 -1.22 10.83 -16.55
CA SER A 288 -1.12 10.44 -17.96
C SER A 288 0.12 11.02 -18.66
N ALA A 289 0.84 11.97 -18.05
CA ALA A 289 2.06 12.57 -18.57
C ALA A 289 3.34 11.82 -18.14
N THR A 290 3.24 10.86 -17.21
CA THR A 290 4.35 10.04 -16.75
C THR A 290 4.12 8.58 -17.15
N ASN A 291 5.12 7.93 -17.75
CA ASN A 291 5.07 6.50 -18.09
C ASN A 291 5.16 5.63 -16.82
N SER A 292 4.12 5.71 -15.98
CA SER A 292 4.08 5.13 -14.65
C SER A 292 3.57 3.70 -14.71
N GLN A 293 4.47 2.77 -14.95
CA GLN A 293 4.13 1.35 -14.90
C GLN A 293 3.98 0.89 -13.43
N PRO A 294 2.98 0.04 -13.11
CA PRO A 294 2.97 -0.71 -11.86
C PRO A 294 4.27 -1.48 -11.69
N SER A 295 4.73 -1.64 -10.44
CA SER A 295 5.85 -2.54 -10.21
C SER A 295 5.43 -3.98 -10.51
N TRP A 296 6.40 -4.89 -10.56
CA TRP A 296 6.13 -6.31 -10.75
C TRP A 296 5.27 -6.93 -9.62
N VAL A 297 5.26 -6.34 -8.42
CA VAL A 297 4.40 -6.76 -7.29
C VAL A 297 3.02 -6.10 -7.29
N GLY A 298 2.76 -5.17 -8.20
CA GLY A 298 1.46 -4.53 -8.38
C GLY A 298 1.48 -3.01 -8.22
N GLU A 299 0.30 -2.42 -8.34
CA GLU A 299 0.12 -0.97 -8.27
C GLU A 299 0.26 -0.46 -6.83
N GLY A 300 1.07 0.59 -6.64
CA GLY A 300 1.36 1.19 -5.34
C GLY A 300 2.30 0.37 -4.45
N PHE A 301 2.48 -0.92 -4.75
CA PHE A 301 3.44 -1.80 -4.10
C PHE A 301 4.81 -1.71 -4.78
N GLU A 302 5.88 -1.85 -4.02
CA GLU A 302 7.25 -1.92 -4.52
C GLU A 302 8.02 -2.98 -3.75
N TYR A 303 8.81 -3.77 -4.48
CA TYR A 303 9.94 -4.50 -3.96
C TYR A 303 11.15 -4.17 -4.81
N ALA A 304 12.11 -3.47 -4.21
CA ALA A 304 13.43 -3.26 -4.77
C ALA A 304 14.46 -3.46 -3.63
N PRO A 305 15.35 -4.46 -3.72
CA PRO A 305 16.38 -4.67 -2.70
C PRO A 305 17.38 -3.50 -2.66
N GLY A 306 17.49 -2.75 -3.75
CA GLY A 306 18.19 -1.48 -3.90
C GLY A 306 18.58 -1.28 -5.35
N PHE A 307 18.74 -0.03 -5.79
CA PHE A 307 19.27 0.29 -7.11
C PHE A 307 19.94 1.67 -7.13
N ILE A 308 20.82 1.87 -8.11
CA ILE A 308 21.24 3.19 -8.56
C ILE A 308 20.69 3.39 -9.97
N GLU A 309 20.12 4.57 -10.26
CA GLU A 309 19.63 4.90 -11.60
C GLU A 309 20.22 6.21 -12.12
N ARG A 310 20.36 6.30 -13.44
CA ARG A 310 20.73 7.50 -14.18
C ARG A 310 19.59 7.88 -15.11
N ARG A 311 19.37 9.19 -15.26
CA ARG A 311 18.40 9.75 -16.20
C ARG A 311 19.14 10.32 -17.41
N TYR A 312 18.68 9.93 -18.58
CA TYR A 312 19.09 10.50 -19.86
C TYR A 312 18.03 11.47 -20.37
N VAL A 313 18.44 12.43 -21.19
CA VAL A 313 17.54 13.41 -21.78
C VAL A 313 17.20 12.99 -23.20
N SER A 314 16.12 13.49 -23.79
CA SER A 314 15.91 13.27 -25.22
C SER A 314 16.90 14.09 -26.04
N CYS A 315 17.44 13.52 -27.12
CA CYS A 315 18.34 14.22 -28.04
C CYS A 315 17.66 15.42 -28.71
N SER A 316 16.32 15.45 -28.77
CA SER A 316 15.56 16.63 -29.19
C SER A 316 15.62 17.80 -28.20
N GLU A 317 15.86 17.54 -26.92
CA GLU A 317 15.98 18.55 -25.86
C GLU A 317 17.44 18.97 -25.60
N ASP A 318 18.40 18.24 -26.15
CA ASP A 318 19.84 18.50 -26.01
C ASP A 318 20.43 19.03 -27.31
N LYS A 319 19.90 20.17 -27.77
CA LYS A 319 20.29 20.85 -29.02
C LYS A 319 21.07 22.14 -28.80
N ALA A 320 21.50 22.39 -27.56
CA ALA A 320 22.13 23.64 -27.18
C ALA A 320 23.65 23.52 -27.30
N GLY A 321 24.23 24.28 -28.22
CA GLY A 321 25.67 24.25 -28.50
C GLY A 321 25.97 23.59 -29.84
N ASP A 322 27.17 23.03 -29.97
CA ASP A 322 27.62 22.36 -31.19
C ASP A 322 27.29 20.87 -31.14
N ASP A 323 25.99 20.53 -31.23
CA ASP A 323 25.55 19.12 -31.29
C ASP A 323 25.81 18.49 -32.66
N ASN A 324 26.23 17.22 -32.70
CA ASN A 324 26.46 16.48 -33.94
C ASN A 324 25.17 15.86 -34.53
N ASN A 325 24.01 16.07 -33.90
CA ASN A 325 22.76 15.42 -34.28
C ASN A 325 21.99 16.24 -35.32
N PRO A 326 21.87 15.77 -36.57
CA PRO A 326 21.27 16.56 -37.65
C PRO A 326 19.75 16.77 -37.51
N THR A 327 19.06 16.01 -36.66
CA THR A 327 17.59 16.04 -36.57
C THR A 327 17.13 15.90 -35.13
N SER A 328 15.97 16.46 -34.77
CA SER A 328 15.40 16.22 -33.44
C SER A 328 14.85 14.80 -33.38
N THR A 329 15.45 13.96 -32.55
CA THR A 329 15.03 12.56 -32.34
C THR A 329 14.63 12.33 -30.89
N GLY A 330 13.77 11.34 -30.66
CA GLY A 330 13.43 10.86 -29.32
C GLY A 330 14.47 9.90 -28.73
N ASP A 331 15.63 9.76 -29.36
CA ASP A 331 16.75 8.98 -28.82
C ASP A 331 17.23 9.60 -27.50
N LEU A 332 17.88 8.80 -26.67
CA LEU A 332 18.44 9.28 -25.41
C LEU A 332 19.84 9.83 -25.64
N CYS A 333 20.09 11.05 -25.18
CA CYS A 333 21.40 11.68 -25.21
C CYS A 333 21.99 11.77 -23.80
N TRP A 334 23.32 11.69 -23.74
CA TRP A 334 24.07 12.06 -22.56
C TRP A 334 23.91 13.57 -22.31
N ARG A 335 24.05 13.99 -21.05
CA ARG A 335 24.05 15.42 -20.73
C ARG A 335 24.85 15.75 -19.48
N SER A 336 24.69 14.93 -18.45
CA SER A 336 25.31 15.19 -17.15
C SER A 336 25.63 13.92 -16.39
N ASN A 337 26.59 14.04 -15.49
CA ASN A 337 26.80 13.06 -14.43
C ASN A 337 25.68 13.22 -13.40
N ASN A 338 24.60 12.44 -13.56
CA ASN A 338 23.54 12.31 -12.58
C ASN A 338 23.37 10.86 -12.16
N ALA A 339 23.00 10.65 -10.90
CA ALA A 339 22.55 9.36 -10.42
C ALA A 339 21.63 9.53 -9.19
N THR A 340 20.75 8.57 -8.93
CA THR A 340 19.93 8.50 -7.72
C THR A 340 20.08 7.12 -7.10
N LEU A 341 20.37 7.07 -5.81
CA LEU A 341 20.48 5.83 -5.03
C LEU A 341 19.17 5.57 -4.28
N SER A 342 18.68 4.34 -4.38
CA SER A 342 17.64 3.77 -3.53
C SER A 342 18.20 2.56 -2.78
N LEU A 343 18.26 2.64 -1.45
CA LEU A 343 18.79 1.56 -0.61
C LEU A 343 18.12 1.56 0.77
N ALA A 344 17.69 0.39 1.23
CA ALA A 344 17.10 0.20 2.56
C ALA A 344 15.93 1.17 2.89
N GLY A 345 15.10 1.49 1.88
CA GLY A 345 13.96 2.38 2.04
C GLY A 345 14.30 3.89 2.04
N ASN A 346 15.58 4.25 1.87
CA ASN A 346 16.01 5.62 1.68
C ASN A 346 16.34 5.87 0.20
N SER A 347 15.96 7.05 -0.31
CA SER A 347 16.31 7.51 -1.65
C SER A 347 17.05 8.85 -1.56
N THR A 348 18.15 8.99 -2.28
CA THR A 348 18.95 10.22 -2.30
C THR A 348 19.56 10.47 -3.68
N GLU A 349 19.62 11.74 -4.08
CA GLU A 349 20.34 12.15 -5.29
C GLU A 349 21.86 12.03 -5.03
N LEU A 350 22.59 11.51 -6.00
CA LEU A 350 24.05 11.46 -5.97
C LEU A 350 24.61 12.62 -6.76
N VAL A 351 25.55 13.34 -6.13
CA VAL A 351 26.23 14.49 -6.71
C VAL A 351 27.66 14.10 -6.99
N TYR A 352 28.12 14.42 -8.20
CA TYR A 352 29.52 14.28 -8.58
C TYR A 352 30.24 15.63 -8.40
N GLU A 353 31.30 15.64 -7.60
CA GLU A 353 32.19 16.80 -7.47
C GLU A 353 33.59 16.46 -7.99
N SER A 354 34.08 17.26 -8.94
CA SER A 354 35.41 17.07 -9.51
C SER A 354 36.49 17.09 -8.43
N GLY A 355 37.35 16.06 -8.41
CA GLY A 355 38.41 15.89 -7.41
C GLY A 355 37.96 15.28 -6.07
N LYS A 356 36.65 15.26 -5.75
CA LYS A 356 36.11 14.60 -4.55
C LYS A 356 35.35 13.31 -4.84
N GLY A 357 34.84 13.16 -6.06
CA GLY A 357 34.09 11.98 -6.49
C GLY A 357 32.59 12.09 -6.21
N TRP A 358 31.94 10.93 -6.09
CA TRP A 358 30.50 10.82 -5.88
C TRP A 358 30.15 10.81 -4.40
N HIS A 359 29.12 11.56 -4.03
CA HIS A 359 28.58 11.59 -2.67
C HIS A 359 27.07 11.85 -2.68
N SER A 360 26.40 11.62 -1.55
CA SER A 360 24.96 11.87 -1.42
C SER A 360 24.70 13.37 -1.31
N ARG A 361 23.61 13.87 -1.94
CA ARG A 361 23.18 15.28 -1.75
C ARG A 361 22.91 15.61 -0.29
N THR A 362 22.30 14.65 0.42
CA THR A 362 22.17 14.69 1.88
C THR A 362 23.14 13.67 2.47
N GLU A 363 24.17 14.17 3.13
CA GLU A 363 25.23 13.35 3.71
C GLU A 363 24.70 12.46 4.85
N ASP A 364 24.94 11.15 4.73
CA ASP A 364 24.58 10.11 5.71
C ASP A 364 25.83 9.36 6.23
N GLY A 365 27.02 9.74 5.76
CA GLY A 365 28.30 9.08 6.07
C GLY A 365 28.60 7.85 5.21
N SER A 366 27.76 7.53 4.22
CA SER A 366 28.02 6.43 3.29
C SER A 366 29.11 6.81 2.29
N LYS A 367 30.03 5.87 1.99
CA LYS A 367 31.05 6.05 0.96
C LYS A 367 30.57 5.47 -0.37
N ILE A 368 30.52 6.31 -1.40
CA ILE A 368 30.01 5.95 -2.72
C ILE A 368 31.16 5.96 -3.72
N VAL A 369 31.32 4.86 -4.46
CA VAL A 369 32.40 4.70 -5.44
C VAL A 369 31.81 4.17 -6.74
N ARG A 370 31.99 4.95 -7.81
CA ARG A 370 31.79 4.49 -9.18
C ARG A 370 32.99 3.66 -9.62
N LEU A 371 32.74 2.50 -10.19
CA LEU A 371 33.72 1.54 -10.69
C LEU A 371 33.41 1.24 -12.17
N THR A 372 34.37 0.70 -12.90
CA THR A 372 34.25 0.31 -14.31
C THR A 372 34.89 -1.07 -14.54
N GLY A 373 34.70 -1.66 -15.71
CA GLY A 373 35.29 -2.94 -16.11
C GLY A 373 34.49 -4.18 -15.69
N ALA A 374 33.23 -4.03 -15.27
CA ALA A 374 32.34 -5.17 -15.08
C ALA A 374 31.85 -5.70 -16.44
N ASP A 375 31.72 -7.01 -16.56
CA ASP A 375 31.09 -7.65 -17.71
C ASP A 375 29.56 -7.70 -17.49
N ASN A 376 28.90 -6.56 -17.67
CA ASN A 376 27.48 -6.36 -17.35
C ASN A 376 26.64 -5.83 -18.54
N GLY A 377 27.28 -5.67 -19.70
CA GLY A 377 26.65 -5.18 -20.93
C GLY A 377 26.60 -3.64 -21.06
N ASP A 378 27.06 -2.90 -20.05
CA ASP A 378 27.39 -1.48 -20.19
C ASP A 378 28.74 -1.32 -20.92
N GLN A 379 28.90 -0.24 -21.69
CA GLN A 379 30.04 -0.06 -22.57
C GLN A 379 31.40 -0.02 -21.85
N ASP A 380 31.50 0.66 -20.71
CA ASP A 380 32.74 0.68 -19.92
C ASP A 380 32.66 -0.24 -18.69
N GLY A 381 31.57 -0.99 -18.55
CA GLY A 381 31.32 -1.85 -17.43
C GLY A 381 31.06 -1.06 -16.14
N GLU A 382 30.41 0.11 -16.25
CA GLU A 382 30.08 0.95 -15.10
C GLU A 382 29.30 0.12 -14.07
N HIS A 383 29.71 0.20 -12.81
CA HIS A 383 29.01 -0.39 -11.67
C HIS A 383 29.38 0.37 -10.40
N TRP A 384 28.68 0.09 -9.30
CA TRP A 384 28.79 0.93 -8.10
C TRP A 384 29.06 0.12 -6.86
N LYS A 385 29.80 0.73 -5.93
CA LYS A 385 29.97 0.25 -4.56
C LYS A 385 29.54 1.33 -3.59
N VAL A 386 28.62 0.99 -2.69
CA VAL A 386 28.22 1.82 -1.56
C VAL A 386 28.65 1.11 -0.28
N THR A 387 29.36 1.82 0.59
CA THR A 387 29.73 1.31 1.92
C THR A 387 29.03 2.16 2.97
N THR A 388 28.10 1.57 3.70
CA THR A 388 27.35 2.25 4.77
C THR A 388 28.20 2.41 6.02
N THR A 389 27.77 3.28 6.94
CA THR A 389 28.49 3.56 8.20
C THR A 389 28.61 2.36 9.13
N ASP A 390 27.76 1.34 8.96
CA ASP A 390 27.86 0.05 9.67
C ASP A 390 28.89 -0.91 9.06
N GLY A 391 29.59 -0.51 8.00
CA GLY A 391 30.64 -1.26 7.33
C GLY A 391 30.16 -2.24 6.25
N THR A 392 28.84 -2.38 6.06
CA THR A 392 28.28 -3.23 5.01
C THR A 392 28.60 -2.67 3.63
N GLN A 393 29.01 -3.53 2.70
CA GLN A 393 29.33 -3.18 1.32
C GLN A 393 28.23 -3.67 0.39
N TYR A 394 27.66 -2.76 -0.38
CA TYR A 394 26.63 -3.02 -1.38
C TYR A 394 27.20 -2.76 -2.77
N PHE A 395 27.04 -3.71 -3.68
CA PHE A 395 27.46 -3.62 -5.07
C PHE A 395 26.25 -3.63 -5.98
N PHE A 396 26.26 -2.74 -6.97
CA PHE A 396 25.16 -2.57 -7.90
C PHE A 396 25.64 -2.77 -9.32
N GLY A 397 25.00 -3.67 -10.05
CA GLY A 397 25.31 -3.90 -11.47
C GLY A 397 26.64 -4.61 -11.74
N ARG A 398 27.18 -5.36 -10.77
CA ARG A 398 28.47 -6.07 -10.93
C ARG A 398 28.37 -7.25 -11.91
N ASN A 399 27.18 -7.86 -12.02
CA ASN A 399 26.80 -8.96 -12.91
C ASN A 399 27.48 -10.31 -12.64
N LYS A 400 28.81 -10.33 -12.54
CA LYS A 400 29.60 -11.54 -12.25
C LYS A 400 30.12 -11.52 -10.82
N LEU A 401 29.60 -12.44 -10.00
CA LEU A 401 29.91 -12.49 -8.57
C LEU A 401 31.01 -13.52 -8.26
N PRO A 402 31.86 -13.27 -7.26
CA PRO A 402 32.87 -14.25 -6.83
C PRO A 402 32.22 -15.57 -6.40
N GLY A 403 32.70 -16.69 -6.92
CA GLY A 403 32.22 -18.02 -6.56
C GLY A 403 30.94 -18.47 -7.29
N GLU A 404 30.33 -17.58 -8.08
CA GLU A 404 29.10 -17.87 -8.82
C GLU A 404 29.36 -18.07 -10.31
N THR A 405 28.58 -18.95 -10.93
CA THR A 405 28.67 -19.23 -12.38
C THR A 405 27.58 -18.55 -13.19
N SER A 406 26.45 -18.21 -12.56
CA SER A 406 25.33 -17.55 -13.21
C SER A 406 25.42 -16.04 -13.06
N GLU A 407 25.27 -15.33 -14.17
CA GLU A 407 25.21 -13.86 -14.18
C GLU A 407 23.94 -13.35 -13.50
N THR A 408 24.06 -12.28 -12.73
CA THR A 408 22.93 -11.72 -11.95
C THR A 408 21.96 -10.91 -12.79
N ASN A 409 22.34 -10.51 -14.01
CA ASN A 409 21.54 -9.65 -14.89
C ASN A 409 21.17 -8.30 -14.27
N SER A 410 22.03 -7.78 -13.40
CA SER A 410 21.72 -6.64 -12.53
C SER A 410 21.87 -5.26 -13.16
N ALA A 411 22.56 -5.13 -14.30
CA ALA A 411 22.65 -3.89 -15.07
C ALA A 411 21.60 -3.88 -16.20
N TRP A 412 20.76 -2.86 -16.23
CA TRP A 412 19.75 -2.62 -17.26
C TRP A 412 20.23 -1.49 -18.17
N THR A 413 20.30 -1.79 -19.47
CA THR A 413 20.98 -0.96 -20.45
C THR A 413 20.04 -0.42 -21.52
N VAL A 414 20.41 0.73 -22.08
CA VAL A 414 19.70 1.41 -23.16
C VAL A 414 20.72 2.06 -24.10
N PRO A 415 20.44 2.18 -25.40
CA PRO A 415 21.25 3.00 -26.30
C PRO A 415 21.22 4.46 -25.88
N VAL A 416 22.39 5.09 -25.79
CA VAL A 416 22.56 6.52 -25.48
C VAL A 416 23.57 7.12 -26.43
N TYR A 417 23.29 8.34 -26.88
CA TYR A 417 24.13 9.06 -27.83
C TYR A 417 24.93 10.16 -27.12
N GLY A 418 26.23 10.24 -27.39
CA GLY A 418 27.06 11.40 -27.05
C GLY A 418 27.03 12.40 -28.19
N ASN A 419 26.19 13.43 -28.11
CA ASN A 419 25.99 14.41 -29.17
C ASN A 419 26.88 15.65 -29.05
N HIS A 420 27.52 15.86 -27.90
CA HIS A 420 28.48 16.94 -27.68
C HIS A 420 29.91 16.45 -27.41
N ALA A 421 30.89 17.29 -27.77
CA ALA A 421 32.28 17.01 -27.52
C ALA A 421 32.58 16.82 -26.02
N GLY A 422 33.27 15.74 -25.68
CA GLY A 422 33.61 15.38 -24.29
C GLY A 422 32.58 14.48 -23.60
N GLU A 423 31.46 14.18 -24.26
CA GLU A 423 30.50 13.20 -23.77
C GLU A 423 30.95 11.76 -24.06
N PRO A 424 30.56 10.79 -23.21
CA PRO A 424 30.78 9.38 -23.49
C PRO A 424 30.23 8.98 -24.87
N GLY A 425 31.08 8.32 -25.65
CA GLY A 425 30.69 7.82 -26.98
C GLY A 425 30.63 8.87 -28.08
N HIS A 426 30.97 10.15 -27.84
CA HIS A 426 30.86 11.17 -28.89
C HIS A 426 31.77 10.90 -30.10
N ALA A 427 31.17 10.83 -31.29
CA ALA A 427 31.82 10.67 -32.58
C ALA A 427 31.54 11.85 -33.54
N THR A 428 32.19 11.85 -34.71
CA THR A 428 31.95 12.88 -35.73
C THR A 428 30.57 12.78 -36.37
N THR A 429 30.06 11.56 -36.55
CA THR A 429 28.69 11.34 -37.06
C THR A 429 27.78 10.89 -35.93
N PHE A 430 26.55 11.39 -35.92
CA PHE A 430 25.58 11.07 -34.86
C PHE A 430 25.32 9.55 -34.73
N SER A 431 25.25 8.83 -35.85
CA SER A 431 25.01 7.38 -35.82
C SER A 431 26.13 6.60 -35.15
N ASP A 432 27.37 7.10 -35.24
CA ASP A 432 28.53 6.49 -34.61
C ASP A 432 28.65 6.87 -33.12
N SER A 433 27.85 7.84 -32.66
CA SER A 433 27.86 8.31 -31.28
C SER A 433 27.03 7.45 -30.32
N ARG A 434 26.45 6.35 -30.81
CA ARG A 434 25.58 5.45 -30.03
C ARG A 434 26.39 4.46 -29.22
N GLU A 435 26.24 4.52 -27.91
CA GLU A 435 26.82 3.55 -26.97
C GLU A 435 25.73 2.84 -26.15
N THR A 436 26.00 1.60 -25.75
CA THR A 436 25.12 0.90 -24.81
C THR A 436 25.48 1.34 -23.40
N GLN A 437 24.59 2.08 -22.76
CA GLN A 437 24.82 2.60 -21.41
C GLN A 437 23.81 2.01 -20.43
N ALA A 438 24.24 1.74 -19.21
CA ALA A 438 23.36 1.37 -18.12
C ALA A 438 22.55 2.60 -17.67
N TRP A 439 21.24 2.41 -17.52
CA TRP A 439 20.34 3.41 -16.91
C TRP A 439 19.94 3.02 -15.49
N ARG A 440 20.04 1.72 -15.14
CA ARG A 440 19.84 1.24 -13.77
C ARG A 440 20.80 0.10 -13.44
N TRP A 441 21.44 0.21 -12.28
CA TRP A 441 22.26 -0.81 -11.64
C TRP A 441 21.50 -1.32 -10.40
N ASN A 442 20.95 -2.52 -10.46
CA ASN A 442 20.26 -3.14 -9.34
C ASN A 442 21.29 -3.73 -8.34
N LEU A 443 20.94 -3.75 -7.05
CA LEU A 443 21.74 -4.38 -6.00
C LEU A 443 21.87 -5.87 -6.30
N ASP A 444 23.09 -6.35 -6.51
CA ASP A 444 23.32 -7.76 -6.83
C ASP A 444 24.22 -8.49 -5.87
N TYR A 445 24.98 -7.77 -5.05
CA TYR A 445 25.86 -8.36 -4.07
C TYR A 445 26.04 -7.47 -2.85
N ALA A 446 25.79 -8.02 -1.67
CA ALA A 446 26.03 -7.37 -0.39
C ALA A 446 26.99 -8.23 0.45
N ILE A 447 27.91 -7.58 1.16
CA ILE A 447 28.89 -8.22 2.05
C ILE A 447 28.84 -7.50 3.40
N ASP A 448 28.60 -8.24 4.48
CA ASP A 448 28.66 -7.69 5.83
C ASP A 448 30.09 -7.65 6.39
N THR A 449 30.26 -7.10 7.59
CA THR A 449 31.56 -6.99 8.25
C THR A 449 32.15 -8.32 8.73
N HIS A 450 31.36 -9.39 8.76
CA HIS A 450 31.79 -10.75 9.10
C HIS A 450 32.08 -11.60 7.85
N GLY A 451 31.83 -11.06 6.65
CA GLY A 451 32.04 -11.74 5.37
C GLY A 451 30.84 -12.55 4.91
N GLU A 452 29.68 -12.43 5.56
CA GLU A 452 28.43 -13.02 5.07
C GLU A 452 27.98 -12.28 3.81
N THR A 453 27.48 -13.04 2.84
CA THR A 453 27.13 -12.50 1.53
C THR A 453 25.67 -12.71 1.20
N THR A 454 25.07 -11.74 0.51
CA THR A 454 23.72 -11.85 -0.06
C THR A 454 23.78 -11.46 -1.52
N SER A 455 23.21 -12.28 -2.39
CA SER A 455 23.26 -12.09 -3.84
C SER A 455 21.85 -12.10 -4.43
N PHE A 456 21.65 -11.32 -5.50
CA PHE A 456 20.35 -11.18 -6.17
C PHE A 456 20.49 -11.44 -7.66
N TRP A 457 19.57 -12.21 -8.25
CA TRP A 457 19.50 -12.49 -9.68
C TRP A 457 18.18 -11.97 -10.25
N TYR A 458 18.24 -11.47 -11.48
CA TYR A 458 17.14 -10.78 -12.14
C TYR A 458 16.78 -11.43 -13.49
N ASN A 459 15.52 -11.34 -13.86
CA ASN A 459 15.08 -11.57 -15.23
C ASN A 459 14.91 -10.23 -15.95
N LYS A 460 15.59 -10.04 -17.09
CA LYS A 460 15.49 -8.82 -17.89
C LYS A 460 14.25 -8.85 -18.77
N GLU A 461 13.50 -7.75 -18.78
CA GLU A 461 12.49 -7.46 -19.79
C GLU A 461 13.09 -6.59 -20.89
N VAL A 462 13.18 -7.13 -22.11
CA VAL A 462 13.75 -6.44 -23.27
C VAL A 462 12.64 -5.87 -24.13
N ASN A 463 12.87 -4.68 -24.68
CA ASN A 463 12.01 -4.06 -25.68
C ASN A 463 12.85 -3.43 -26.79
N GLN A 464 12.21 -2.99 -27.86
CA GLN A 464 12.87 -2.37 -29.02
C GLN A 464 12.19 -1.06 -29.43
N TYR A 465 12.94 -0.17 -30.03
CA TYR A 465 12.43 1.04 -30.67
C TYR A 465 13.24 1.39 -31.93
N ALA A 466 12.66 2.20 -32.81
CA ALA A 466 13.32 2.70 -34.01
C ALA A 466 14.21 3.92 -33.67
N ALA A 467 15.52 3.76 -33.77
CA ALA A 467 16.50 4.82 -33.48
C ALA A 467 16.69 5.78 -34.65
N GLU A 468 17.20 6.98 -34.37
CA GLU A 468 17.58 7.97 -35.38
C GLU A 468 16.43 8.37 -36.31
N ALA A 469 15.19 8.34 -35.78
CA ALA A 469 13.96 8.55 -36.54
C ALA A 469 13.85 7.69 -37.82
N THR A 470 14.48 6.51 -37.84
CA THR A 470 14.57 5.62 -38.99
C THR A 470 13.90 4.29 -38.67
N GLU A 471 12.73 4.01 -39.27
CA GLU A 471 11.92 2.81 -38.99
C GLU A 471 12.69 1.48 -39.15
N SER A 472 13.68 1.42 -40.04
CA SER A 472 14.48 0.21 -40.26
C SER A 472 15.62 0.02 -39.26
N LYS A 473 15.91 1.02 -38.40
CA LYS A 473 16.99 0.97 -37.39
C LYS A 473 16.45 0.59 -36.02
N ASN A 474 16.03 -0.67 -35.87
CA ASN A 474 15.59 -1.17 -34.57
C ASN A 474 16.77 -1.40 -33.62
N VAL A 475 16.68 -0.83 -32.43
CA VAL A 475 17.64 -1.05 -31.33
C VAL A 475 16.92 -1.66 -30.14
N SER A 476 17.63 -2.55 -29.42
CA SER A 476 17.11 -3.22 -28.22
C SER A 476 17.57 -2.50 -26.95
N TYR A 477 16.73 -2.54 -25.92
CA TYR A 477 17.05 -2.02 -24.60
C TYR A 477 16.36 -2.86 -23.52
N VAL A 478 16.89 -2.80 -22.30
CA VAL A 478 16.26 -3.40 -21.13
C VAL A 478 15.28 -2.40 -20.54
N ARG A 479 13.98 -2.70 -20.63
CA ARG A 479 12.89 -1.86 -20.12
C ARG A 479 12.72 -1.99 -18.61
N GLY A 480 13.04 -3.15 -18.06
CA GLY A 480 12.80 -3.48 -16.66
C GLY A 480 13.18 -4.93 -16.36
N GLY A 481 12.61 -5.47 -15.28
CA GLY A 481 12.84 -6.84 -14.85
C GLY A 481 12.20 -7.18 -13.52
N THR A 482 12.27 -8.47 -13.17
CA THR A 482 11.80 -9.03 -11.90
C THR A 482 12.95 -9.62 -11.10
#